data_AF-A0A5B9E803-F1
#
_entry.id   AF-A0A5B9E803-F1
#
_cell.length_a   1.000
_cell.length_b   1.000
_cell.length_c   1.000
_cell.angle_alpha   90.00
_cell.angle_beta   90.00
_cell.angle_gamma   90.00
#
_symmetry.space_group_name_H-M   'P 1'
#
loop_
_entity.id
_entity.type
_entity.pdbx_description
1 polymer ?
#
loop_
_entity_poly.entity_id
_entity_poly.type
_entity_poly.pdbx_seq_one_letter_code
_entity_poly.pdbx_strand_id
1 'polypeptide(L)'
;MEAEPRRHVFRERAYAMKKHDATRLHYDLRLEWNGVLLSWALPVGPSCYAGVYREAIEMEDHRLAYLLFEGVHETGPIMRWDCGTWEPHPESDDAAGSLSRGILRFTLRGEKLKGSWTLTRTNARTSTSKPIWMLCKDRDAFAESRPGKCILEEQPNSITKKTMVQIVQAWTSPRDKHERQTKLFDM
;
A
#
# COMPACT_ATOMS: atom_id res chain seq x y z
N MET A 1 -16.37 34.38 21.50
CA MET A 1 -15.98 33.65 20.28
C MET A 1 -14.71 32.90 20.61
N GLU A 2 -14.85 31.63 20.99
CA GLU A 2 -13.72 30.70 21.02
C GLU A 2 -14.13 29.56 20.09
N ALA A 3 -13.38 29.38 19.02
CA ALA A 3 -13.59 28.27 18.10
C ALA A 3 -13.07 27.01 18.78
N GLU A 4 -13.98 26.10 19.12
CA GLU A 4 -13.65 24.77 19.61
C GLU A 4 -12.72 24.05 18.62
N PRO A 5 -11.68 23.34 19.09
CA PRO A 5 -10.83 22.55 18.20
C PRO A 5 -11.69 21.47 17.55
N ARG A 6 -11.77 21.51 16.21
CA ARG A 6 -12.42 20.46 15.42
C ARG A 6 -11.75 19.12 15.75
N ARG A 7 -12.39 18.33 16.61
CA ARG A 7 -12.04 16.92 16.80
C ARG A 7 -12.26 16.22 15.47
N HIS A 8 -11.21 16.08 14.68
CA HIS A 8 -11.20 15.17 13.55
C HIS A 8 -11.38 13.77 14.13
N VAL A 9 -12.62 13.26 14.07
CA VAL A 9 -12.88 11.84 14.26
C VAL A 9 -12.20 11.15 13.08
N PHE A 10 -10.95 10.75 13.27
CA PHE A 10 -10.21 9.95 12.29
C PHE A 10 -10.95 8.62 12.16
N ARG A 11 -11.87 8.56 11.19
CA ARG A 11 -12.38 7.28 10.71
C ARG A 11 -11.17 6.50 10.22
N GLU A 12 -10.95 5.30 10.77
CA GLU A 12 -9.92 4.40 10.30
C GLU A 12 -10.16 4.16 8.80
N ARG A 13 -9.16 4.46 7.96
CA ARG A 13 -9.25 4.36 6.50
C ARG A 13 -8.60 3.07 6.05
N ALA A 14 -9.10 2.45 5.00
CA ALA A 14 -8.57 1.17 4.54
C ALA A 14 -7.19 1.32 3.87
N TYR A 15 -6.33 0.33 4.09
CA TYR A 15 -5.00 0.23 3.50
C TYR A 15 -4.81 -1.16 2.87
N ALA A 16 -4.04 -1.21 1.79
CA ALA A 16 -3.52 -2.45 1.24
C ALA A 16 -2.08 -2.31 0.76
N MET A 17 -1.31 -3.39 0.89
CA MET A 17 -0.07 -3.61 0.15
C MET A 17 -0.27 -4.79 -0.78
N LYS A 18 -0.15 -4.56 -2.09
CA LYS A 18 -0.25 -5.62 -3.09
C LYS A 18 1.14 -6.08 -3.48
N LYS A 19 1.31 -7.37 -3.73
CA LYS A 19 2.48 -7.91 -4.43
C LYS A 19 2.03 -8.19 -5.86
N HIS A 20 2.66 -7.55 -6.84
CA HIS A 20 2.23 -7.58 -8.24
C HIS A 20 3.35 -8.16 -9.10
N ASP A 21 3.11 -9.36 -9.62
CA ASP A 21 4.02 -10.07 -10.50
C ASP A 21 3.76 -9.68 -11.96
N ALA A 22 4.07 -8.42 -12.28
CA ALA A 22 3.95 -7.89 -13.63
C ALA A 22 5.22 -8.17 -14.47
N THR A 23 5.52 -7.36 -15.49
CA THR A 23 6.80 -7.41 -16.22
C THR A 23 8.00 -7.40 -15.27
N ARG A 24 7.87 -6.68 -14.14
CA ARG A 24 8.78 -6.76 -13.01
C ARG A 24 7.96 -6.89 -11.73
N LEU A 25 8.39 -7.78 -10.84
CA LEU A 25 7.83 -7.88 -9.51
C LEU A 25 7.98 -6.54 -8.78
N HIS A 26 6.89 -6.02 -8.26
CA HIS A 26 6.86 -4.83 -7.41
C HIS A 26 5.74 -4.96 -6.38
N TYR A 27 5.64 -3.98 -5.49
CA TYR A 27 4.59 -3.90 -4.50
C TYR A 27 3.80 -2.60 -4.61
N ASP A 28 2.48 -2.64 -4.58
CA ASP A 28 1.65 -1.44 -4.63
C ASP A 28 1.15 -1.08 -3.22
N LEU A 29 1.60 0.06 -2.70
CA LEU A 29 1.01 0.68 -1.51
C LEU A 29 -0.26 1.42 -1.92
N ARG A 30 -1.36 1.15 -1.23
CA ARG A 30 -2.65 1.83 -1.45
C ARG A 30 -3.23 2.32 -0.14
N LEU A 31 -3.58 3.61 -0.11
CA LEU A 31 -4.15 4.30 1.04
C LEU A 31 -5.51 4.89 0.63
N GLU A 32 -6.59 4.44 1.25
CA GLU A 32 -7.92 5.04 1.02
C GLU A 32 -7.93 6.49 1.47
N TRP A 33 -8.32 7.40 0.59
CA TRP A 33 -8.56 8.80 0.91
C TRP A 33 -9.65 9.37 0.00
N ASN A 34 -10.67 10.01 0.59
CA ASN A 34 -11.73 10.72 -0.13
C ASN A 34 -12.36 9.95 -1.31
N GLY A 35 -12.63 8.64 -1.13
CA GLY A 35 -13.31 7.81 -2.12
C GLY A 35 -12.41 7.17 -3.18
N VAL A 36 -11.09 7.39 -3.11
CA VAL A 36 -10.10 6.79 -4.00
C VAL A 36 -8.99 6.09 -3.21
N LEU A 37 -8.15 5.32 -3.91
CA LEU A 37 -6.93 4.74 -3.39
C LEU A 37 -5.72 5.51 -3.93
N LEU A 38 -5.13 6.34 -3.07
CA LEU A 38 -3.82 6.93 -3.30
C LEU A 38 -2.81 5.81 -3.45
N SER A 39 -2.03 5.81 -4.54
CA SER A 39 -1.29 4.62 -4.96
C SER A 39 0.18 4.91 -5.26
N TRP A 40 1.06 4.03 -4.79
CA TRP A 40 2.48 4.04 -5.13
C TRP A 40 2.99 2.65 -5.46
N ALA A 41 3.80 2.53 -6.51
CA ALA A 41 4.52 1.31 -6.84
C ALA A 41 5.92 1.34 -6.20
N LEU A 42 6.26 0.29 -5.45
CA LEU A 42 7.54 0.08 -4.79
C LEU A 42 8.30 -1.04 -5.50
N PRO A 43 9.30 -0.74 -6.36
CA PRO A 43 10.00 -1.75 -7.15
C PRO A 43 10.68 -2.84 -6.31
N VAL A 44 11.12 -2.49 -5.10
CA VAL A 44 11.81 -3.41 -4.17
C VAL A 44 10.99 -3.72 -2.91
N GLY A 45 9.75 -3.24 -2.85
CA GLY A 45 8.86 -3.39 -1.69
C GLY A 45 9.26 -2.57 -0.44
N PRO A 46 8.44 -2.63 0.63
CA PRO A 46 8.71 -1.93 1.90
C PRO A 46 9.89 -2.53 2.65
N SER A 47 10.46 -1.76 3.58
CA SER A 47 11.44 -2.21 4.57
C SER A 47 10.93 -1.92 5.97
N CYS A 48 10.97 -2.89 6.88
CA CYS A 48 10.62 -2.69 8.29
C CYS A 48 11.78 -2.13 9.13
N TYR A 49 12.97 -1.98 8.54
CA TYR A 49 14.10 -1.33 9.19
C TYR A 49 13.95 0.18 9.16
N ALA A 50 13.99 0.79 10.35
CA ALA A 50 13.86 2.24 10.45
C ALA A 50 15.04 2.97 9.77
N GLY A 51 14.73 4.03 9.03
CA GLY A 51 15.73 4.82 8.31
C GLY A 51 16.17 4.23 6.96
N VAL A 52 15.68 3.05 6.57
CA VAL A 52 15.89 2.51 5.22
C VAL A 52 14.83 3.09 4.29
N TYR A 53 15.27 3.87 3.30
CA TYR A 53 14.41 4.46 2.30
C TYR A 53 14.18 3.50 1.12
N ARG A 54 12.93 3.38 0.70
CA ARG A 54 12.49 2.61 -0.46
C ARG A 54 11.83 3.53 -1.48
N GLU A 55 12.21 3.42 -2.74
CA GLU A 55 11.55 4.16 -3.81
C GLU A 55 10.07 3.78 -3.90
N ALA A 56 9.21 4.79 -4.05
CA ALA A 56 7.78 4.69 -4.17
C ALA A 56 7.33 5.62 -5.31
N ILE A 57 7.06 5.06 -6.48
CA ILE A 57 6.65 5.80 -7.68
C ILE A 57 5.15 6.08 -7.57
N GLU A 58 4.74 7.35 -7.61
CA GLU A 58 3.33 7.72 -7.54
C GLU A 58 2.58 7.19 -8.78
N MET A 59 1.41 6.62 -8.55
CA MET A 59 0.54 6.04 -9.57
C MET A 59 -0.80 6.76 -9.60
N GLU A 60 -1.57 6.52 -10.66
CA GLU A 60 -2.94 7.05 -10.72
C GLU A 60 -3.79 6.46 -9.59
N ASP A 61 -4.77 7.25 -9.16
CA ASP A 61 -5.74 6.82 -8.16
C ASP A 61 -6.50 5.58 -8.62
N HIS A 62 -6.66 4.62 -7.72
CA HIS A 62 -7.44 3.41 -8.01
C HIS A 62 -8.82 3.46 -7.34
N ARG A 63 -9.80 2.78 -7.95
CA ARG A 63 -11.13 2.61 -7.35
C ARG A 63 -11.05 1.76 -6.09
N LEU A 64 -11.87 2.06 -5.07
CA LEU A 64 -11.93 1.32 -3.81
C LEU A 64 -12.19 -0.19 -4.00
N ALA A 65 -12.95 -0.57 -5.03
CA ALA A 65 -13.22 -1.97 -5.37
C ALA A 65 -11.94 -2.81 -5.55
N TYR A 66 -10.82 -2.19 -5.94
CA TYR A 66 -9.53 -2.88 -6.12
C TYR A 66 -8.80 -3.14 -4.80
N LEU A 67 -9.24 -2.58 -3.67
CA LEU A 67 -8.58 -2.76 -2.38
C LEU A 67 -8.52 -4.24 -1.97
N LEU A 68 -9.59 -4.98 -2.22
CA LEU A 68 -9.68 -6.40 -1.86
C LEU A 68 -9.30 -7.36 -3.00
N PHE A 69 -9.01 -6.85 -4.19
CA PHE A 69 -8.67 -7.68 -5.35
C PHE A 69 -7.45 -8.58 -5.10
N GLU A 70 -7.59 -9.86 -5.43
CA GLU A 70 -6.51 -10.85 -5.45
C GLU A 70 -6.83 -11.84 -6.57
N GLY A 71 -5.92 -11.99 -7.54
CA GLY A 71 -6.22 -12.72 -8.77
C GLY A 71 -5.25 -12.42 -9.90
N VAL A 72 -5.62 -12.82 -11.12
CA VAL A 72 -4.84 -12.52 -12.33
C VAL A 72 -5.42 -11.29 -13.02
N HIS A 73 -4.59 -10.26 -13.18
CA HIS A 73 -4.88 -9.05 -13.94
C HIS A 73 -4.21 -9.12 -15.33
N GLU A 74 -4.57 -8.22 -16.25
CA GLU A 74 -3.99 -8.17 -17.60
C GLU A 74 -2.46 -7.99 -17.59
N THR A 75 -1.96 -7.29 -16.58
CA THR A 75 -0.53 -7.00 -16.38
C THR A 75 0.21 -8.10 -15.63
N GLY A 76 -0.50 -9.09 -15.06
CA GLY A 76 0.08 -10.18 -14.29
C GLY A 76 -0.70 -10.50 -13.00
N PRO A 77 -0.28 -11.54 -12.25
CA PRO A 77 -0.88 -11.90 -10.97
C PRO A 77 -0.71 -10.82 -9.89
N ILE A 78 -1.77 -10.57 -9.14
CA ILE A 78 -1.82 -9.63 -8.02
C ILE A 78 -2.22 -10.39 -6.75
N MET A 79 -1.38 -10.29 -5.73
CA MET A 79 -1.60 -10.83 -4.39
C MET A 79 -1.92 -9.70 -3.41
N ARG A 80 -2.92 -9.90 -2.54
CA ARG A 80 -3.13 -9.03 -1.38
C ARG A 80 -2.14 -9.43 -0.28
N TRP A 81 -0.93 -8.86 -0.36
CA TRP A 81 0.18 -9.20 0.51
C TRP A 81 -0.03 -8.70 1.94
N ASP A 82 -0.61 -7.52 2.11
CA ASP A 82 -1.05 -7.00 3.41
C ASP A 82 -2.35 -6.20 3.26
N CYS A 83 -3.13 -6.09 4.34
CA CYS A 83 -4.22 -5.14 4.44
C CYS A 83 -4.49 -4.76 5.90
N GLY A 84 -5.21 -3.68 6.08
CA GLY A 84 -5.67 -3.24 7.38
C GLY A 84 -6.18 -1.81 7.30
N THR A 85 -5.87 -1.02 8.32
CA THR A 85 -6.23 0.39 8.35
C THR A 85 -5.01 1.30 8.37
N TRP A 86 -5.22 2.56 8.03
CA TRP A 86 -4.24 3.61 8.14
C TRP A 86 -4.88 4.91 8.62
N GLU A 87 -4.03 5.78 9.17
CA GLU A 87 -4.39 7.14 9.55
C GLU A 87 -3.23 8.10 9.30
N PRO A 88 -3.48 9.33 8.83
CA PRO A 88 -2.47 10.38 8.83
C PRO A 88 -1.96 10.61 10.27
N HIS A 89 -0.69 10.97 10.40
CA HIS A 89 -0.11 11.25 11.71
C HIS A 89 -0.85 12.44 12.37
N PRO A 90 -1.19 12.38 13.68
CA PRO A 90 -2.00 13.42 14.34
C PRO A 90 -1.42 14.84 14.27
N GLU A 91 -0.10 14.94 14.21
CA GLU A 91 0.63 16.22 14.14
C GLU A 91 0.91 16.68 12.69
N SER A 92 0.45 15.94 11.68
CA SER A 92 0.52 16.36 10.28
C SER A 92 -0.83 16.87 9.80
N ASP A 93 -0.85 17.68 8.76
CA ASP A 93 -2.09 17.97 8.05
C ASP A 93 -2.71 16.69 7.51
N ASP A 94 -3.96 16.82 7.05
CA ASP A 94 -4.64 15.76 6.34
C ASP A 94 -3.84 15.27 5.11
N ALA A 95 -4.26 14.15 4.53
CA ALA A 95 -3.48 13.54 3.45
C ALA A 95 -3.32 14.48 2.25
N ALA A 96 -4.34 15.29 1.93
CA ALA A 96 -4.29 16.21 0.80
C ALA A 96 -3.24 17.32 1.02
N GLY A 97 -3.24 17.96 2.20
CA GLY A 97 -2.24 18.97 2.56
C GLY A 97 -0.82 18.38 2.61
N SER A 98 -0.70 17.18 3.17
CA SER A 98 0.56 16.42 3.25
C SER A 98 1.12 16.06 1.86
N LEU A 99 0.26 15.59 0.94
CA LEU A 99 0.64 15.28 -0.45
C LEU A 99 1.10 16.55 -1.20
N SER A 100 0.38 17.67 -1.03
CA SER A 100 0.74 18.94 -1.64
C SER A 100 2.15 19.38 -1.24
N ARG A 101 2.46 19.33 0.06
CA ARG A 101 3.80 19.65 0.60
C ARG A 101 4.88 18.63 0.26
N GLY A 102 4.51 17.45 -0.22
CA GLY A 102 5.48 16.39 -0.53
C GLY A 102 5.97 15.62 0.70
N ILE A 103 5.24 15.64 1.82
CA ILE A 103 5.55 14.80 2.99
C ILE A 103 4.26 14.29 3.62
N LEU A 104 4.10 12.96 3.61
CA LEU A 104 2.97 12.27 4.23
C LEU A 104 3.48 11.35 5.33
N ARG A 105 3.12 11.67 6.58
CA ARG A 105 3.38 10.82 7.75
C ARG A 105 2.09 10.10 8.11
N PHE A 106 2.18 8.82 8.39
CA PHE A 106 1.01 8.00 8.65
C PHE A 106 1.34 6.78 9.50
N THR A 107 0.32 6.22 10.13
CA THR A 107 0.41 4.96 10.87
C THR A 107 -0.34 3.87 10.11
N LEU A 108 0.29 2.71 9.96
CA LEU A 108 -0.33 1.50 9.44
C LEU A 108 -0.72 0.56 10.58
N ARG A 109 -1.89 -0.06 10.44
CA ARG A 109 -2.40 -1.14 11.30
C ARG A 109 -2.77 -2.33 10.42
N GLY A 110 -1.76 -2.91 9.77
CA GLY A 110 -1.89 -4.09 8.91
C GLY A 110 -1.60 -5.41 9.63
N GLU A 111 -1.87 -6.51 8.94
CA GLU A 111 -1.47 -7.85 9.36
C GLU A 111 0.05 -7.96 9.45
N LYS A 112 0.78 -7.35 8.51
CA LYS A 112 2.25 -7.40 8.44
C LYS A 112 2.89 -6.07 8.81
N LEU A 113 2.56 -5.00 8.11
CA LEU A 113 3.12 -3.67 8.31
C LEU A 113 2.34 -2.94 9.40
N LYS A 114 3.07 -2.48 10.42
CA LYS A 114 2.51 -1.78 11.58
C LYS A 114 3.34 -0.56 11.91
N GLY A 115 2.76 0.35 12.70
CA GLY A 115 3.45 1.52 13.22
C GLY A 115 3.56 2.66 12.22
N SER A 116 4.46 3.59 12.48
CA SER A 116 4.62 4.86 11.77
C SER A 116 5.55 4.75 10.56
N TRP A 117 5.16 5.44 9.50
CA TRP A 117 5.82 5.49 8.21
C TRP A 117 5.77 6.92 7.66
N THR A 118 6.77 7.24 6.83
CA THR A 118 6.86 8.51 6.13
C THR A 118 7.06 8.29 4.63
N LEU A 119 6.28 8.98 3.81
CA LEU A 119 6.50 9.18 2.38
C LEU A 119 7.01 10.61 2.15
N THR A 120 8.17 10.75 1.53
CA THR A 120 8.76 12.06 1.17
C THR A 120 8.96 12.16 -0.34
N ARG A 121 8.34 13.15 -0.98
CA ARG A 121 8.50 13.40 -2.42
C ARG A 121 9.89 13.95 -2.70
N THR A 122 10.53 13.41 -3.72
CA THR A 122 11.83 13.87 -4.18
C THR A 122 11.64 14.99 -5.22
N ASN A 123 12.51 16.00 -5.19
CA ASN A 123 12.57 17.05 -6.21
C ASN A 123 13.58 16.71 -7.34
N ALA A 124 14.06 15.46 -7.38
CA ALA A 124 15.05 15.05 -8.37
C ALA A 124 14.43 15.00 -9.77
N ARG A 125 15.20 15.39 -10.78
CA ARG A 125 14.79 15.26 -12.19
C ARG A 125 14.82 13.77 -12.54
N THR A 126 13.66 13.13 -12.56
CA THR A 126 13.56 11.68 -12.73
C THR A 126 13.48 11.30 -14.22
N SER A 127 13.89 10.07 -14.56
CA SER A 127 13.70 9.49 -15.89
C SER A 127 12.26 9.07 -16.15
N THR A 128 11.41 9.07 -15.12
CA THR A 128 10.00 8.74 -15.21
C THR A 128 9.17 10.02 -15.34
N SER A 129 8.03 9.95 -16.02
CA SER A 129 7.09 11.09 -16.06
C SER A 129 6.33 11.28 -14.73
N LYS A 130 6.43 10.33 -13.80
CA LYS A 130 5.68 10.32 -12.54
C LYS A 130 6.51 10.84 -11.37
N PRO A 131 5.89 11.48 -10.36
CA PRO A 131 6.61 11.87 -9.15
C PRO A 131 7.20 10.66 -8.41
N ILE A 132 8.45 10.79 -7.95
CA ILE A 132 9.11 9.77 -7.12
C ILE A 132 9.07 10.20 -5.66
N TRP A 133 8.61 9.29 -4.80
CA TRP A 133 8.61 9.40 -3.35
C TRP A 133 9.59 8.38 -2.74
N MET A 134 9.96 8.62 -1.49
CA MET A 134 10.71 7.67 -0.67
C MET A 134 9.85 7.26 0.52
N LEU A 135 9.51 5.97 0.61
CA LEU A 135 8.89 5.36 1.77
C LEU A 135 9.97 5.00 2.79
N CYS A 136 9.78 5.38 4.04
CA CYS A 136 10.66 5.05 5.15
C CYS A 136 9.83 4.56 6.35
N LYS A 137 10.32 3.54 7.03
CA LYS A 137 9.80 3.14 8.34
C LYS A 137 10.36 4.11 9.39
N ASP A 138 9.48 4.66 10.22
CA ASP A 138 9.90 5.50 11.35
C ASP A 138 10.36 4.63 12.52
N ARG A 139 11.18 5.19 13.41
CA ARG A 139 11.57 4.51 14.65
C ARG A 139 10.38 4.45 15.61
N ASP A 140 9.92 3.25 15.91
CA ASP A 140 8.89 2.97 16.90
C ASP A 140 9.00 1.51 17.40
N ALA A 141 8.01 1.05 18.17
CA ALA A 141 7.97 -0.30 18.71
C ALA A 141 7.84 -1.42 17.67
N PHE A 142 7.47 -1.10 16.42
CA PHE A 142 7.31 -2.06 15.33
C PHE A 142 8.50 -2.06 14.35
N ALA A 143 9.41 -1.11 14.48
CA ALA A 143 10.62 -1.07 13.67
C ALA A 143 11.56 -2.24 14.02
N GLU A 144 12.06 -2.91 12.99
CA GLU A 144 13.07 -3.94 13.18
C GLU A 144 14.42 -3.30 13.49
N SER A 145 15.12 -3.86 14.48
CA SER A 145 16.38 -3.31 15.02
C SER A 145 17.62 -4.12 14.65
N ARG A 146 17.47 -5.34 14.12
CA ARG A 146 18.59 -6.24 13.80
C ARG A 146 18.56 -6.61 12.32
N PRO A 147 19.72 -6.63 11.61
CA PRO A 147 19.77 -7.20 10.27
C PRO A 147 19.35 -8.68 10.33
N GLY A 148 18.14 -8.96 9.84
CA GLY A 148 17.53 -10.28 9.72
C GLY A 148 17.05 -10.52 8.29
N LYS A 149 16.17 -11.50 8.09
CA LYS A 149 15.56 -11.68 6.77
C LYS A 149 14.55 -10.56 6.55
N CYS A 150 14.50 -10.04 5.33
CA CYS A 150 13.54 -9.04 4.96
C CYS A 150 12.11 -9.57 5.18
N ILE A 151 11.18 -8.76 5.70
CA ILE A 151 9.76 -9.16 5.88
C ILE A 151 9.12 -9.76 4.62
N LEU A 152 9.61 -9.34 3.44
CA LEU A 152 9.18 -9.84 2.14
C LEU A 152 9.54 -11.32 1.92
N GLU A 153 10.62 -11.79 2.53
CA GLU A 153 11.08 -13.19 2.54
C GLU A 153 10.45 -13.98 3.69
N GLU A 154 10.29 -13.37 4.86
CA GLU A 154 9.72 -14.04 6.04
C GLU A 154 8.22 -14.26 5.91
N GLN A 155 7.51 -13.31 5.29
CA GLN A 155 6.07 -13.33 5.13
C GLN A 155 5.67 -13.11 3.66
N PRO A 156 6.06 -14.00 2.71
CA PRO A 156 5.94 -13.74 1.28
C PRO A 156 4.53 -13.93 0.70
N ASN A 157 3.64 -14.60 1.45
CA ASN A 157 2.34 -15.08 0.99
C ASN A 157 1.22 -14.05 1.23
N SER A 158 0.04 -14.28 0.64
CA SER A 158 -1.15 -13.48 0.93
C SER A 158 -1.48 -13.48 2.41
N ILE A 159 -2.25 -12.48 2.87
CA ILE A 159 -2.86 -12.50 4.21
C ILE A 159 -3.72 -13.75 4.42
N THR A 160 -4.28 -14.32 3.34
CA THR A 160 -5.03 -15.60 3.38
C THR A 160 -4.11 -16.83 3.27
N LYS A 161 -2.80 -16.65 3.49
CA LYS A 161 -1.74 -17.67 3.46
C LYS A 161 -1.47 -18.33 2.11
N LYS A 162 -2.14 -17.92 1.04
CA LYS A 162 -1.93 -18.43 -0.32
C LYS A 162 -0.61 -17.93 -0.92
N THR A 163 0.10 -18.80 -1.62
CA THR A 163 1.22 -18.43 -2.48
C THR A 163 0.72 -17.78 -3.78
N MET A 164 1.59 -17.08 -4.51
CA MET A 164 1.22 -16.51 -5.82
C MET A 164 0.77 -17.61 -6.80
N VAL A 165 1.44 -18.76 -6.79
CA VAL A 165 1.09 -19.93 -7.61
C VAL A 165 -0.32 -20.43 -7.30
N GLN A 166 -0.67 -20.54 -6.01
CA GLN A 166 -2.01 -20.96 -5.59
C GLN A 166 -3.09 -19.95 -5.99
N ILE A 167 -2.78 -18.65 -5.94
CA ILE A 167 -3.71 -17.60 -6.41
C ILE A 167 -3.98 -17.74 -7.90
N VAL A 168 -2.93 -17.90 -8.72
CA VAL A 168 -3.05 -18.09 -10.17
C VAL A 168 -3.84 -19.36 -10.50
N GLN A 169 -3.54 -20.47 -9.84
CA GLN A 169 -4.25 -21.74 -10.04
C GLN A 169 -5.74 -21.60 -9.68
N ALA A 170 -6.05 -20.98 -8.55
CA ALA A 170 -7.44 -20.74 -8.14
C ALA A 170 -8.18 -19.79 -9.09
N TRP A 171 -7.49 -18.83 -9.73
CA TRP A 171 -8.10 -17.89 -10.66
C TRP A 171 -8.37 -18.49 -12.05
N THR A 172 -7.49 -19.38 -12.49
CA THR A 172 -7.54 -20.00 -13.84
C THR A 172 -8.34 -21.30 -13.89
N SER A 173 -8.81 -21.80 -12.73
CA SER A 173 -9.63 -23.00 -12.64
C SER A 173 -10.97 -22.85 -13.40
N PRO A 174 -11.37 -23.84 -14.22
CA PRO A 174 -12.59 -23.77 -15.04
C PRO A 174 -13.90 -23.53 -14.27
N ARG A 175 -13.97 -23.94 -12.98
CA ARG A 175 -15.16 -23.77 -12.14
C ARG A 175 -15.46 -22.32 -11.76
N ASP A 176 -14.44 -21.46 -11.74
CA ASP A 176 -14.53 -20.10 -11.18
C ASP A 176 -14.56 -18.99 -12.25
N LYS A 177 -14.38 -19.34 -13.52
CA LYS A 177 -14.19 -18.37 -14.61
C LYS A 177 -15.47 -17.55 -14.92
N HIS A 178 -16.65 -18.16 -14.76
CA HIS A 178 -17.93 -17.57 -15.16
C HIS A 178 -18.54 -16.64 -14.08
N GLU A 179 -18.37 -16.95 -12.79
CA GLU A 179 -18.90 -16.11 -11.70
C GLU A 179 -18.06 -14.85 -11.40
N ARG A 180 -16.76 -14.87 -11.72
CA ARG A 180 -15.82 -13.79 -11.32
C ARG A 180 -15.73 -12.65 -12.32
N GLN A 181 -15.95 -12.90 -13.61
CA GLN A 181 -16.01 -11.82 -14.62
C GLN A 181 -17.20 -10.89 -14.40
N THR A 182 -18.33 -11.43 -13.91
CA THR A 182 -19.54 -10.64 -13.64
C THR A 182 -19.40 -9.76 -12.39
N LYS A 183 -18.66 -10.19 -11.36
CA LYS A 183 -18.57 -9.48 -10.07
C LYS A 183 -17.51 -8.37 -9.99
N LEU A 184 -16.59 -8.28 -10.95
CA LEU A 184 -15.52 -7.26 -10.93
C LEU A 184 -15.97 -5.88 -11.46
N PHE A 185 -17.09 -5.83 -12.20
CA PHE A 185 -17.60 -4.61 -12.86
C PHE A 185 -18.96 -4.12 -12.34
N ASP A 186 -19.63 -4.90 -11.47
CA ASP A 186 -20.96 -4.58 -10.91
C ASP A 186 -20.92 -3.94 -9.50
N MET A 187 -19.77 -3.41 -9.06
CA MET A 187 -19.63 -2.65 -7.79
C MET A 187 -18.99 -1.27 -8.00
#